data_AF-A0A7C6B2I9-F1
#
_entry.id   AF-A0A7C6B2I9-F1
#
_cell.length_a   1.000
_cell.length_b   1.000
_cell.length_c   1.000
_cell.angle_alpha   90.00
_cell.angle_beta   90.00
_cell.angle_gamma   90.00
#
_symmetry.space_group_name_H-M   'P 1'
#
loop_
_entity.id
_entity.type
_entity.pdbx_description
1 polymer ?
#
loop_
_entity_poly.entity_id
_entity_poly.type
_entity_poly.pdbx_seq_one_letter_code
_entity_poly.pdbx_strand_id
1 'polypeptide(L)'
;MRLIRQRNGLDCGIAVAAMLAGRPYAAARAADPDPDAMHGFWVQEMVDCLGRLTGRPWAVSRRTTLPIGPAAVIIRPAGRRIGHWIAWDGRRIYDPQMRQPFDPRRYPRRHWQIVRVVYQL
;
A
#
# COMPACT_ATOMS: atom_id res chain seq x y z
N MET A 1 -5.26 12.51 0.53
CA MET A 1 -5.01 11.36 -0.36
C MET A 1 -6.30 10.99 -1.09
N ARG A 2 -6.26 10.59 -2.37
CA ARG A 2 -7.45 10.14 -3.12
C ARG A 2 -7.43 8.62 -3.21
N LEU A 3 -8.56 7.95 -2.96
CA LEU A 3 -8.66 6.50 -3.14
C LEU A 3 -8.50 6.13 -4.62
N ILE A 4 -7.63 5.15 -4.89
CA ILE A 4 -7.48 4.52 -6.20
C ILE A 4 -7.78 3.04 -6.02
N ARG A 5 -8.74 2.53 -6.81
CA ARG A 5 -9.11 1.12 -6.76
C ARG A 5 -8.13 0.28 -7.58
N GLN A 6 -7.84 -0.91 -7.07
CA GLN A 6 -7.09 -1.92 -7.81
C GLN A 6 -7.95 -2.42 -8.99
N ARG A 7 -7.33 -2.79 -10.10
CA ARG A 7 -8.00 -3.21 -11.33
C ARG A 7 -8.08 -4.72 -11.47
N ASN A 8 -7.22 -5.48 -10.79
CA ASN A 8 -7.21 -6.94 -10.80
C ASN A 8 -6.87 -7.52 -9.40
N GLY A 9 -6.58 -8.81 -9.30
CA GLY A 9 -6.30 -9.49 -8.02
C GLY A 9 -4.91 -9.21 -7.43
N LEU A 10 -3.98 -8.68 -8.21
CA LEU A 10 -2.55 -8.59 -7.88
C LEU A 10 -2.04 -7.15 -7.73
N ASP A 11 -2.73 -6.18 -8.31
CA ASP A 11 -2.29 -4.79 -8.44
C ASP A 11 -2.63 -3.86 -7.25
N CYS A 12 -2.95 -4.44 -6.08
CA CYS A 12 -3.15 -3.66 -4.85
C CYS A 12 -1.95 -2.75 -4.52
N GLY A 13 -0.73 -3.24 -4.75
CA GLY A 13 0.50 -2.48 -4.54
C GLY A 13 0.61 -1.25 -5.45
N ILE A 14 0.30 -1.39 -6.74
CA ILE A 14 0.32 -0.29 -7.72
C ILE A 14 -0.69 0.80 -7.32
N ALA A 15 -1.90 0.40 -6.92
CA ALA A 15 -2.91 1.34 -6.45
C ALA A 15 -2.43 2.09 -5.20
N VAL A 16 -1.83 1.40 -4.22
CA VAL A 16 -1.27 2.02 -3.01
C VAL A 16 -0.13 2.99 -3.33
N ALA A 17 0.79 2.61 -4.21
CA ALA A 17 1.88 3.48 -4.65
C ALA A 17 1.35 4.76 -5.30
N ALA A 18 0.35 4.63 -6.19
CA ALA A 18 -0.31 5.76 -6.83
C ALA A 18 -0.96 6.72 -5.80
N MET A 19 -1.65 6.17 -4.80
CA MET A 19 -2.31 6.95 -3.75
C MET A 19 -1.31 7.76 -2.92
N LEU A 20 -0.23 7.13 -2.48
CA LEU A 20 0.80 7.75 -1.65
C LEU A 20 1.62 8.79 -2.41
N ALA A 21 1.93 8.52 -3.68
CA ALA A 21 2.64 9.47 -4.52
C ALA A 21 1.75 10.61 -5.04
N GLY A 22 0.43 10.55 -4.83
CA GLY A 22 -0.51 11.50 -5.41
C GLY A 22 -0.52 11.47 -6.95
N ARG A 23 -0.19 10.32 -7.55
CA ARG A 23 -0.07 10.15 -9.01
C ARG A 23 -1.23 9.32 -9.57
N PRO A 24 -1.52 9.44 -10.88
CA PRO A 24 -2.47 8.53 -11.55
C PRO A 24 -2.00 7.08 -11.50
N TYR A 25 -2.94 6.13 -11.53
CA TYR A 25 -2.66 4.69 -11.58
C TYR A 25 -1.65 4.33 -12.70
N ALA A 26 -1.82 4.92 -13.89
CA ALA A 26 -0.94 4.66 -15.04
C ALA A 26 0.52 5.05 -14.78
N ALA A 27 0.75 6.14 -14.04
CA ALA A 27 2.10 6.55 -13.67
C ALA A 27 2.73 5.54 -12.68
N ALA A 28 1.97 5.06 -11.69
CA ALA A 28 2.46 4.02 -10.78
C ALA A 28 2.74 2.70 -11.50
N ARG A 29 1.90 2.32 -12.47
CA ARG A 29 2.13 1.16 -13.33
C ARG A 29 3.39 1.29 -14.19
N ALA A 30 3.68 2.49 -14.70
CA ALA A 30 4.91 2.74 -15.46
C ALA A 30 6.17 2.77 -14.57
N ALA A 31 6.01 3.05 -13.28
CA ALA A 31 7.11 3.04 -12.29
C ALA A 31 7.35 1.67 -11.65
N ASP A 32 6.51 0.69 -11.95
CA ASP A 32 6.62 -0.70 -11.49
C ASP A 32 8.01 -1.28 -11.83
N PRO A 33 8.75 -1.82 -10.84
CA PRO A 33 10.06 -2.43 -11.09
C PRO A 33 10.01 -3.72 -11.92
N ASP A 34 8.88 -4.43 -11.92
CA ASP A 34 8.70 -5.65 -12.70
C ASP A 34 7.27 -5.73 -13.24
N PRO A 35 6.99 -5.07 -14.38
CA PRO A 35 5.63 -5.00 -14.89
C PRO A 35 5.08 -6.35 -15.35
N ASP A 36 5.93 -7.32 -15.68
CA ASP A 36 5.51 -8.62 -16.21
C ASP A 36 5.39 -9.68 -15.10
N ALA A 37 5.67 -9.31 -13.85
CA ALA A 37 5.51 -10.16 -12.68
C ALA A 37 4.09 -10.75 -12.57
N MET A 38 4.01 -12.06 -12.32
CA MET A 38 2.77 -12.76 -12.01
C MET A 38 2.41 -12.73 -10.51
N HIS A 39 2.85 -11.69 -9.80
CA HIS A 39 2.55 -11.47 -8.38
C HIS A 39 2.26 -10.00 -8.09
N GLY A 40 1.66 -9.71 -6.93
CA GLY A 40 1.59 -8.35 -6.42
C GLY A 40 2.93 -7.89 -5.86
N PHE A 41 3.04 -6.62 -5.49
CA PHE A 41 4.30 -6.06 -4.99
C PHE A 41 4.81 -6.76 -3.73
N TRP A 42 6.09 -7.08 -3.76
CA TRP A 42 6.91 -7.42 -2.61
C TRP A 42 7.28 -6.12 -1.89
N VAL A 43 7.82 -6.24 -0.68
CA VAL A 43 8.15 -5.08 0.16
C VAL A 43 9.16 -4.16 -0.53
N GLN A 44 10.21 -4.72 -1.12
CA GLN A 44 11.25 -3.93 -1.80
C GLN A 44 10.70 -3.26 -3.06
N GLU A 45 9.85 -3.95 -3.82
CA GLU A 45 9.21 -3.40 -5.02
C GLU A 45 8.33 -2.19 -4.70
N MET A 46 7.62 -2.23 -3.55
CA MET A 46 6.88 -1.07 -3.06
C MET A 46 7.81 0.11 -2.73
N VAL A 47 8.94 -0.15 -2.06
CA VAL A 47 9.96 0.88 -1.76
C VAL A 47 10.49 1.50 -3.05
N ASP A 48 10.90 0.67 -4.01
CA ASP A 48 11.50 1.11 -5.26
C ASP A 48 10.50 1.89 -6.12
N CYS A 49 9.26 1.39 -6.24
CA CYS A 49 8.20 2.06 -6.98
C CYS A 49 7.86 3.42 -6.37
N LEU A 50 7.70 3.50 -5.05
CA LEU A 50 7.47 4.77 -4.35
C LEU A 50 8.65 5.72 -4.48
N GLY A 51 9.89 5.20 -4.42
CA GLY A 51 11.10 5.97 -4.64
C GLY A 51 11.12 6.63 -6.01
N ARG A 52 10.84 5.86 -7.07
CA ARG A 52 10.75 6.37 -8.46
C ARG A 52 9.63 7.40 -8.63
N LEU A 53 8.45 7.15 -8.04
CA LEU A 53 7.29 8.03 -8.19
C LEU A 53 7.43 9.37 -7.46
N THR A 54 8.10 9.35 -6.30
CA THR A 54 8.16 10.50 -5.39
C THR A 54 9.51 11.23 -5.43
N GLY A 55 10.56 10.60 -5.99
CA GLY A 55 11.93 11.11 -5.93
C GLY A 55 12.49 11.18 -4.51
N ARG A 56 11.92 10.42 -3.57
CA ARG A 56 12.25 10.45 -2.14
C ARG A 56 12.54 9.05 -1.63
N PRO A 57 13.42 8.89 -0.64
CA PRO A 57 13.68 7.60 -0.04
C PRO A 57 12.49 7.11 0.81
N TRP A 58 12.27 5.80 0.79
CA TRP A 58 11.28 5.11 1.63
C TRP A 58 11.97 3.98 2.38
N ALA A 59 11.55 3.77 3.63
CA ALA A 59 12.11 2.77 4.52
C ALA A 59 11.05 1.75 4.93
N VAL A 60 11.52 0.57 5.35
CA VAL A 60 10.69 -0.54 5.80
C VAL A 60 10.78 -0.66 7.32
N SER A 61 9.65 -0.91 7.97
CA SER A 61 9.60 -1.28 9.38
C SER A 61 8.71 -2.50 9.61
N ARG A 62 9.09 -3.31 10.60
CA ARG A 62 8.21 -4.34 11.18
C ARG A 62 7.42 -3.68 12.32
N ARG A 63 6.11 -3.53 12.14
CA ARG A 63 5.22 -2.93 13.14
C ARG A 63 3.93 -3.73 13.25
N THR A 64 3.33 -3.69 14.42
CA THR A 64 2.00 -4.25 14.72
C THR A 64 0.90 -3.18 14.72
N THR A 65 1.27 -1.90 14.60
CA THR A 65 0.37 -0.75 14.62
C THR A 65 0.58 0.16 13.41
N LEU A 66 -0.43 0.99 13.10
CA LEU A 66 -0.32 2.02 12.08
C LEU A 66 0.70 3.08 12.51
N PRO A 67 1.57 3.56 11.61
CA PRO A 67 2.59 4.56 11.94
C PRO A 67 1.99 5.96 12.08
N ILE A 68 2.80 6.89 12.59
CA ILE A 68 2.53 8.32 12.50
C ILE A 68 2.84 8.74 11.07
N GLY A 69 1.89 9.38 10.40
CA GLY A 69 2.04 9.89 9.03
C GLY A 69 1.78 8.87 7.92
N PRO A 70 1.93 9.28 6.65
CA PRO A 70 1.58 8.45 5.50
C PRO A 70 2.46 7.22 5.33
N ALA A 71 1.85 6.08 4.97
CA ALA A 71 2.57 4.84 4.75
C ALA A 71 1.81 3.87 3.84
N ALA A 72 2.55 3.00 3.15
CA ALA A 72 2.02 1.75 2.62
C ALA A 72 2.10 0.68 3.70
N VAL A 73 1.03 -0.08 3.89
CA VAL A 73 0.92 -1.07 4.96
C VAL A 73 0.52 -2.42 4.37
N ILE A 74 1.28 -3.46 4.68
CA ILE A 74 0.86 -4.84 4.41
C ILE A 74 0.02 -5.32 5.59
N ILE A 75 -1.25 -5.63 5.32
CA ILE A 75 -2.13 -6.32 6.25
C ILE A 75 -2.35 -7.76 5.82
N ARG A 76 -2.65 -8.65 6.77
CA ARG A 76 -2.83 -10.07 6.47
C ARG A 76 -3.81 -10.76 7.45
N PRO A 77 -4.72 -11.63 6.98
CA PRO A 77 -5.49 -12.47 7.88
C PRO A 77 -4.55 -13.42 8.64
N ALA A 78 -4.90 -13.75 9.88
CA ALA A 78 -4.16 -14.75 10.65
C ALA A 78 -4.09 -16.09 9.87
N GLY A 79 -2.93 -16.74 9.90
CA GLY A 79 -2.69 -18.03 9.22
C GLY A 79 -2.52 -17.96 7.70
N ARG A 80 -2.66 -16.80 7.05
CA ARG A 80 -2.41 -16.66 5.61
C ARG A 80 -0.95 -16.30 5.32
N ARG A 81 -0.43 -16.74 4.17
CA ARG A 81 0.94 -16.40 3.71
C ARG A 81 0.99 -15.07 2.97
N ILE A 82 0.01 -14.84 2.09
CA ILE A 82 -0.07 -13.66 1.21
C ILE A 82 -0.78 -12.52 1.94
N GLY A 83 -0.20 -11.32 1.89
CA GLY A 83 -0.76 -10.09 2.45
C GLY A 83 -1.45 -9.22 1.40
N HIS A 84 -2.05 -8.13 1.85
CA HIS A 84 -2.73 -7.13 1.03
C HIS A 84 -2.18 -5.74 1.36
N TRP A 85 -1.90 -4.94 0.34
CA TRP A 85 -1.43 -3.58 0.51
C TRP A 85 -2.60 -2.61 0.73
N ILE A 86 -2.48 -1.75 1.73
CA ILE A 86 -3.33 -0.59 1.95
C ILE A 86 -2.48 0.67 2.09
N ALA A 87 -3.06 1.83 1.79
CA ALA A 87 -2.44 3.10 2.11
C ALA A 87 -3.03 3.68 3.41
N TRP A 88 -2.18 4.37 4.16
CA TRP A 88 -2.49 5.10 5.37
C TRP A 88 -2.04 6.54 5.16
N ASP A 89 -2.85 7.53 5.55
CA ASP A 89 -2.48 8.96 5.45
C ASP A 89 -2.19 9.63 6.80
N GLY A 90 -2.13 8.85 7.88
CA GLY A 90 -2.07 9.36 9.25
C GLY A 90 -3.44 9.48 9.94
N ARG A 91 -4.55 9.34 9.20
CA ARG A 91 -5.91 9.43 9.76
C ARG A 91 -6.88 8.38 9.22
N ARG A 92 -6.81 8.05 7.94
CA ARG A 92 -7.72 7.12 7.25
C ARG A 92 -6.97 6.02 6.52
N ILE A 93 -7.60 4.85 6.46
CA ILE A 93 -7.17 3.71 5.68
C ILE A 93 -7.79 3.77 4.28
N TYR A 94 -6.96 3.62 3.26
CA TYR A 94 -7.35 3.54 1.86
C TYR A 94 -7.02 2.14 1.36
N ASP A 95 -8.02 1.27 1.34
CA ASP A 95 -7.90 -0.09 0.83
C ASP A 95 -8.34 -0.10 -0.66
N PRO A 96 -7.46 -0.49 -1.60
CA PRO A 96 -7.76 -0.53 -3.04
C PRO A 96 -8.95 -1.42 -3.44
N GLN A 97 -9.37 -2.37 -2.59
CA GLN A 97 -10.54 -3.23 -2.85
C GLN A 97 -11.86 -2.58 -2.43
N MET A 98 -11.78 -1.51 -1.64
CA MET A 98 -12.96 -0.85 -1.09
C MET A 98 -13.45 0.29 -1.98
N ARG A 99 -14.66 0.76 -1.71
CA ARG A 99 -15.28 1.89 -2.44
C ARG A 99 -14.99 3.25 -1.82
N GLN A 100 -14.53 3.29 -0.57
CA GLN A 100 -14.25 4.53 0.17
C GLN A 100 -13.13 4.33 1.19
N PRO A 101 -12.47 5.42 1.65
CA PRO A 101 -11.56 5.38 2.77
C PRO A 101 -12.30 5.10 4.09
N PHE A 102 -11.62 4.47 5.05
CA PHE A 102 -12.19 4.11 6.35
C PHE A 102 -11.46 4.80 7.50
N ASP A 103 -12.23 5.14 8.53
CA ASP A 103 -11.68 5.31 9.87
C ASP A 103 -11.12 3.95 10.36
N PRO A 104 -9.93 3.90 10.98
CA PRO A 104 -9.32 2.65 11.44
C PRO A 104 -10.25 1.79 12.32
N ARG A 105 -11.08 2.41 13.17
CA ARG A 105 -12.00 1.70 14.07
C ARG A 105 -13.17 1.06 13.33
N ARG A 106 -13.54 1.62 12.17
CA ARG A 106 -14.63 1.14 11.31
C ARG A 106 -14.15 0.29 10.13
N TYR A 107 -12.84 0.10 10.00
CA TYR A 107 -12.27 -0.62 8.87
C TYR A 107 -12.67 -2.11 8.91
N PRO A 108 -13.23 -2.69 7.83
CA PRO A 108 -13.72 -4.08 7.83
C PRO A 108 -12.64 -5.11 8.18
N ARG A 109 -11.38 -4.83 7.81
CA ARG A 109 -10.23 -5.70 8.06
C ARG A 109 -9.38 -5.25 9.25
N ARG A 110 -9.95 -4.49 10.19
CA ARG A 110 -9.24 -4.02 11.40
C ARG A 110 -8.66 -5.15 12.28
N HIS A 111 -9.16 -6.37 12.13
CA HIS A 111 -8.68 -7.57 12.85
C HIS A 111 -7.52 -8.28 12.12
N TRP A 112 -7.14 -7.82 10.92
CA TRP A 112 -6.00 -8.36 10.20
C TRP A 112 -4.71 -7.82 10.80
N GLN A 113 -3.67 -8.63 10.77
CA GLN A 113 -2.36 -8.28 11.32
C GLN A 113 -1.64 -7.33 10.37
N ILE A 114 -1.05 -6.27 10.93
CA ILE A 114 -0.05 -5.46 10.24
C ILE A 114 1.25 -6.25 10.23
N VAL A 115 1.82 -6.47 9.05
CA VAL A 115 3.02 -7.31 8.85
C VAL A 115 4.24 -6.44 8.55
N ARG A 116 4.08 -5.45 7.67
CA ARG A 116 5.13 -4.51 7.27
C ARG A 116 4.54 -3.14 7.02
N VAL A 117 5.36 -2.13 7.24
CA VAL A 117 5.06 -0.73 6.96
C VAL A 117 6.19 -0.19 6.10
N VAL A 118 5.83 0.51 5.02
CA VAL A 118 6.75 1.27 4.17
C VAL A 118 6.38 2.74 4.31
N TYR A 119 7.34 3.55 4.78
CA TYR A 119 7.13 4.95 5.15
C TYR A 119 8.24 5.83 4.57
N GLN A 120 7.92 7.09 4.32
CA GLN A 120 8.88 8.07 3.80
C GLN A 120 9.82 8.51 4.92
N LEU A 121 11.12 8.65 4.59
CA LEU A 121 12.13 9.23 5.48
C LEU A 121 12.10 10.77 5.45
#